data_AF-A0A529XV09-F1
#
_entry.id   AF-A0A529XV09-F1
#
_cell.length_a   1.000
_cell.length_b   1.000
_cell.length_c   1.000
_cell.angle_alpha   90.00
_cell.angle_beta   90.00
_cell.angle_gamma   90.00
#
_symmetry.space_group_name_H-M   'P 1'
#
loop_
_entity.id
_entity.type
_entity.pdbx_description
1 polymer ?
#
loop_
_entity_poly.entity_id
_entity_poly.type
_entity_poly.pdbx_seq_one_letter_code
_entity_poly.pdbx_strand_id
1 'polypeptide(L)'
;DYNLVLDAAAHGLGIALARPPLTADQLRSGRIVAVDERVALNPVSYWMDRPIGRPRAAATDLARRIAEQAGLAREKLEAFLQDDV
;
A
#
# COMPACT_ATOMS: atom_id res chain seq x y z
N ASP A 1 6.05 8.53 -13.21
CA ASP A 1 5.52 8.76 -11.85
C ASP A 1 4.01 8.66 -11.89
N TYR A 2 3.38 8.09 -10.85
CA TYR A 2 1.94 7.94 -10.77
C TYR A 2 1.22 9.28 -10.64
N ASN A 3 1.86 10.24 -9.95
CA ASN A 3 1.28 11.56 -9.72
C ASN A 3 1.07 12.32 -11.04
N LEU A 4 2.02 12.23 -11.98
CA LEU A 4 1.92 12.87 -13.29
C LEU A 4 0.69 12.40 -14.09
N VAL A 5 0.38 11.10 -14.04
CA VAL A 5 -0.77 10.53 -14.75
C VAL A 5 -2.08 10.99 -14.13
N LEU A 6 -2.15 11.08 -12.79
CA LEU A 6 -3.31 11.61 -12.08
C LEU A 6 -3.51 13.10 -12.35
N ASP A 7 -2.43 13.89 -12.42
CA ASP A 7 -2.49 15.31 -12.76
C ASP A 7 -2.98 15.52 -14.20
N ALA A 8 -2.51 14.72 -15.16
CA ALA A 8 -3.01 14.76 -16.53
C ALA A 8 -4.52 14.47 -16.59
N ALA A 9 -5.00 13.45 -15.87
CA ALA A 9 -6.42 13.14 -15.79
C ALA A 9 -7.23 14.28 -15.13
N ALA A 10 -6.72 14.88 -14.05
CA ALA A 10 -7.34 16.01 -13.38
C ALA A 10 -7.41 17.28 -14.26
N HIS A 11 -6.57 17.39 -15.29
CA HIS A 11 -6.61 18.46 -16.29
C HIS A 11 -7.38 18.08 -17.56
N GLY A 12 -8.13 16.98 -17.55
CA GLY A 12 -8.99 16.57 -18.65
C GLY A 12 -8.24 15.98 -19.84
N LEU A 13 -6.99 15.56 -19.67
CA LEU A 13 -6.18 14.97 -20.74
C LEU A 13 -6.50 13.47 -20.99
N GLY A 14 -7.37 12.86 -20.17
CA GLY A 14 -7.82 11.48 -20.37
C GLY A 14 -8.28 10.78 -19.09
N ILE A 15 -8.37 9.45 -19.18
CA ILE A 15 -8.74 8.57 -18.06
C ILE A 15 -7.49 7.82 -17.59
N ALA A 16 -7.30 7.74 -16.27
CA ALA A 16 -6.17 7.03 -15.66
C ALA A 16 -6.64 5.80 -14.88
N LEU A 17 -5.94 4.67 -15.06
CA LEU A 17 -6.10 3.52 -14.15
C LEU A 17 -5.36 3.84 -12.85
N ALA A 18 -6.14 4.05 -11.78
CA ALA A 18 -5.69 4.56 -10.50
C ALA A 18 -5.55 3.48 -9.40
N ARG A 19 -4.63 3.67 -8.43
CA ARG A 19 -4.43 2.81 -7.26
C ARG A 19 -5.22 3.44 -6.12
N PRO A 20 -6.22 2.76 -5.55
CA PRO A 20 -7.12 3.35 -4.55
C PRO A 20 -6.41 4.08 -3.38
N PRO A 21 -5.30 3.58 -2.81
CA PRO A 21 -4.61 4.31 -1.74
C PRO A 21 -4.05 5.68 -2.15
N LEU A 22 -3.74 5.87 -3.44
CA LEU A 22 -3.14 7.11 -3.96
C LEU A 22 -4.19 8.13 -4.43
N THR A 23 -5.46 7.72 -4.57
CA THR A 23 -6.54 8.58 -5.07
C THR A 23 -7.58 8.95 -4.04
N ALA A 24 -7.58 8.32 -2.86
CA ALA A 24 -8.58 8.55 -1.83
C ALA A 24 -8.81 10.04 -1.52
N ASP A 25 -7.73 10.80 -1.35
CA ASP A 25 -7.82 12.24 -1.03
C ASP A 25 -8.32 13.08 -2.21
N GLN A 26 -7.92 12.74 -3.43
CA GLN A 26 -8.32 13.45 -4.64
C GLN A 26 -9.77 13.17 -5.03
N LEU A 27 -10.25 11.95 -4.75
CA LEU A 27 -11.66 11.59 -4.89
C LEU A 27 -12.52 12.33 -3.85
N ARG A 28 -12.08 12.37 -2.59
CA ARG A 28 -12.80 13.12 -1.53
C ARG A 28 -12.85 14.62 -1.79
N SER A 29 -11.81 15.21 -2.38
CA SER A 29 -11.79 16.63 -2.71
C SER A 29 -12.57 16.97 -3.99
N GLY A 30 -13.01 15.97 -4.75
CA GLY A 30 -13.66 16.16 -6.04
C GLY A 30 -12.72 16.59 -7.17
N ARG A 31 -11.39 16.53 -6.95
CA ARG A 31 -10.38 16.86 -7.98
C ARG A 31 -10.44 15.88 -9.16
N ILE A 32 -10.77 14.63 -8.87
CA ILE A 32 -11.02 13.58 -9.86
C ILE A 32 -12.27 12.80 -9.45
N VAL A 33 -12.84 12.04 -10.38
CA VAL A 33 -13.98 11.16 -10.13
C VAL A 33 -13.70 9.76 -10.68
N ALA A 34 -14.21 8.72 -9.99
CA ALA A 34 -14.22 7.37 -10.53
C ALA A 34 -15.28 7.28 -11.63
N VAL A 35 -14.85 6.93 -12.84
CA VAL A 35 -15.74 6.80 -14.02
C VAL A 35 -16.21 5.36 -14.25
N ASP A 36 -15.65 4.39 -13.52
CA ASP A 36 -15.96 2.96 -13.62
C ASP A 36 -15.69 2.27 -12.27
N GLU A 37 -16.48 1.25 -11.93
CA GLU A 37 -16.38 0.50 -10.66
C GLU A 37 -15.46 -0.73 -10.73
N ARG A 38 -15.03 -1.13 -11.93
CA ARG A 38 -14.20 -2.32 -12.13
C ARG A 38 -12.81 -2.09 -11.55
N VAL A 39 -12.38 -3.03 -10.71
CA VAL A 39 -11.05 -3.06 -10.12
C VAL A 39 -10.27 -4.25 -10.68
N ALA A 40 -9.06 -3.99 -11.18
CA ALA A 40 -8.13 -5.04 -11.56
C ALA A 40 -7.23 -5.41 -10.37
N LEU A 41 -6.93 -6.70 -10.21
CA LEU A 41 -5.93 -7.15 -9.25
C LEU A 41 -4.57 -6.57 -9.65
N ASN A 42 -3.92 -5.90 -8.71
CA ASN A 42 -2.56 -5.42 -8.89
C ASN A 42 -1.59 -6.58 -8.63
N PRO A 43 -0.77 -7.02 -9.60
CA PRO A 43 0.22 -8.08 -9.37
C PRO A 43 1.38 -7.64 -8.47
N VAL A 44 1.50 -6.34 -8.18
CA VAL A 44 2.55 -5.79 -7.31
C VAL A 44 2.23 -6.14 -5.86
N SER A 45 3.12 -6.93 -5.26
CA SER A 45 3.08 -7.25 -3.84
C SER A 45 3.80 -6.20 -3.01
N TYR A 46 3.26 -5.88 -1.83
CA TYR A 46 3.96 -5.10 -0.81
C TYR A 46 4.78 -6.06 0.07
N TRP A 47 6.04 -5.72 0.29
CA TRP A 47 6.96 -6.51 1.10
C TRP A 47 7.43 -5.70 2.30
N MET A 48 7.57 -6.38 3.43
CA MET A 48 8.23 -5.85 4.61
C MET A 48 9.51 -6.63 4.80
N ASP A 49 10.63 -5.92 4.88
CA ASP A 49 11.95 -6.51 5.04
C ASP A 49 12.62 -5.95 6.28
N ARG A 50 13.63 -6.66 6.80
CA ARG A 50 14.41 -6.23 7.96
C ARG A 50 15.84 -6.75 7.89
N PRO A 51 16.78 -6.12 8.62
CA PRO A 51 18.10 -6.69 8.81
C PRO A 51 18.05 -8.07 9.47
N ILE A 52 19.06 -8.89 9.18
CA ILE A 52 19.31 -10.18 9.83
C ILE A 52 19.49 -9.97 11.33
N GLY A 53 18.96 -10.91 12.12
CA GLY A 53 19.02 -10.92 13.57
C GLY A 53 17.88 -10.15 14.24
N ARG A 54 17.91 -10.13 15.58
CA ARG A 54 16.79 -9.69 16.39
C ARG A 54 16.43 -8.21 16.16
N PRO A 55 15.20 -7.89 15.71
CA PRO A 55 14.77 -6.50 15.56
C PRO A 55 14.65 -5.82 16.93
N ARG A 56 14.95 -4.51 16.96
CA ARG A 56 14.68 -3.64 18.11
C ARG A 56 13.18 -3.66 18.45
N ALA A 57 12.84 -3.51 19.74
CA ALA A 57 11.45 -3.53 20.21
C ALA A 57 10.53 -2.58 19.41
N ALA A 58 10.97 -1.35 19.16
CA ALA A 58 10.20 -0.38 18.37
C ALA A 58 9.94 -0.83 16.91
N ALA A 59 10.85 -1.59 16.30
CA ALA A 59 10.65 -2.14 14.96
C ALA A 59 9.67 -3.32 14.99
N THR A 60 9.75 -4.17 16.02
CA THR A 60 8.77 -5.23 16.29
C THR A 60 7.36 -4.67 16.43
N ASP A 61 7.19 -3.59 17.20
CA ASP A 61 5.88 -2.96 17.40
C ASP A 61 5.35 -2.31 16.13
N LEU A 62 6.22 -1.72 15.30
CA LEU A 62 5.82 -1.23 13.98
C LEU A 62 5.39 -2.37 13.05
N ALA A 63 6.16 -3.46 12.99
CA ALA A 63 5.83 -4.62 12.17
C ALA A 63 4.48 -5.23 12.56
N ARG A 64 4.18 -5.31 13.87
CA ARG A 64 2.86 -5.76 14.38
C ARG A 64 1.72 -4.87 13.92
N ARG A 65 1.86 -3.55 14.01
CA ARG A 65 0.81 -2.61 13.55
C ARG A 65 0.58 -2.73 12.05
N ILE A 66 1.65 -2.83 11.25
CA ILE A 66 1.53 -3.00 9.79
C ILE A 66 0.84 -4.34 9.47
N ALA A 67 1.26 -5.43 10.11
CA ALA A 67 0.68 -6.76 9.92
C ALA A 67 -0.82 -6.80 10.27
N GLU A 68 -1.23 -6.14 11.35
CA GLU A 68 -2.63 -6.00 11.74
C GLU A 68 -3.44 -5.27 10.66
N GLN A 69 -2.95 -4.13 10.17
CA GLN A 69 -3.60 -3.38 9.09
C GLN A 69 -3.64 -4.17 7.76
N ALA A 70 -2.66 -5.04 7.53
CA ALA A 70 -2.59 -5.89 6.36
C ALA A 70 -3.41 -7.19 6.49
N GLY A 71 -4.01 -7.47 7.65
CA GLY A 71 -4.71 -8.74 7.92
C GLY A 71 -3.80 -9.96 7.86
N LEU A 72 -2.50 -9.80 8.16
CA LEU A 72 -1.51 -10.88 8.11
C LEU A 72 -1.71 -11.85 9.28
N ALA A 73 -1.62 -13.15 9.01
CA ALA A 73 -1.66 -14.18 10.04
C ALA A 73 -0.55 -13.98 11.08
N ARG A 74 -0.88 -14.16 12.37
CA ARG A 74 0.04 -13.92 13.49
C ARG A 74 1.28 -14.79 13.38
N GLU A 75 1.10 -16.04 13.00
CA GLU A 75 2.17 -17.04 12.88
C GLU A 75 3.21 -16.62 11.84
N LYS A 76 2.74 -16.05 10.71
CA LYS A 76 3.62 -15.53 9.65
C LYS A 76 4.41 -14.32 10.12
N LEU A 77 3.81 -13.45 10.94
CA LEU A 77 4.51 -12.32 11.54
C LEU A 77 5.56 -12.77 12.56
N GLU A 78 5.23 -13.69 13.46
CA GLU A 78 6.18 -14.17 14.47
C GLU A 78 7.37 -14.87 13.82
N ALA A 79 7.14 -15.68 12.76
CA ALA A 79 8.22 -16.24 11.95
C ALA A 79 9.11 -15.13 11.36
N PHE A 80 8.50 -14.11 10.73
CA PHE A 80 9.23 -12.95 10.21
C PHE A 80 10.05 -12.23 11.29
N LEU A 81 9.60 -12.16 12.54
CA LEU A 81 10.29 -11.47 13.63
C LEU A 81 11.39 -12.30 14.31
N GLN A 82 11.31 -13.63 14.21
CA GLN A 82 12.24 -14.59 14.81
C GLN A 82 13.29 -15.11 13.82
N ASP A 83 13.14 -14.82 12.53
CA ASP A 83 14.06 -15.29 11.48
C ASP A 83 15.51 -14.82 11.73
N ASP A 84 16.36 -15.74 12.18
CA ASP A 84 17.78 -15.49 12.46
C ASP A 84 18.69 -15.85 11.27
N VAL A 85 18.10 -16.16 10.10
CA VAL A 85 18.82 -16.51 8.87
C VAL A 85 19.42 -15.29 8.19
#